data_AF-W1J5S7-F1
#
_entry.id   AF-W1J5S7-F1
#
_cell.length_a   1.000
_cell.length_b   1.000
_cell.length_c   1.000
_cell.angle_alpha   90.00
_cell.angle_beta   90.00
_cell.angle_gamma   90.00
#
_symmetry.space_group_name_H-M   'P 1'
#
loop_
_entity.id
_entity.type
_entity.pdbx_description
1 polymer ?
#
loop_
_entity_poly.entity_id
_entity_poly.type
_entity_poly.pdbx_seq_one_letter_code
_entity_poly.pdbx_strand_id
1 'polypeptide(L)'
;MNSMKILNILILSISTMISSNSLANEVRARDFGIPFSGATGKYNAITDVNGVKVGYSTIIEGNGKLEVGKGPIRTGVTAILPRGKNFNPVFSGIFSLNGNGEMTGSQWVQESGFLETPILITNTHSVGVVRDSTISWMIDNNLISPLKDDLFWLLPVVTETWDGILNDINGMHVKKEHVYHALNSAKSGVIKEGNVGGGTGMNLFNFKGGTGTSSRILDKKDGGYTVGVLVQGNFGFRDDLIISGIQIGKEIQDITPIYYGDKKKIKDAGSIIAVVATDAPLAPHQLEKIAKRVSLGLAKVGGVARNTSGEEGVQYSVSR
;
A
#
# COMPACT_ATOMS: atom_id res chain seq x y z
N MET A 1 56.87 27.22 -31.04
CA MET A 1 56.93 26.16 -30.02
C MET A 1 56.34 26.70 -28.72
N ASN A 2 55.02 26.79 -28.68
CA ASN A 2 54.21 27.17 -27.52
C ASN A 2 52.99 26.24 -27.56
N SER A 3 52.46 25.89 -26.39
CA SER A 3 51.35 24.95 -26.17
C SER A 3 51.72 23.47 -26.30
N MET A 4 52.10 22.82 -25.18
CA MET A 4 51.89 21.36 -25.02
C MET A 4 52.16 20.78 -23.61
N LYS A 5 51.93 21.51 -22.51
CA LYS A 5 52.07 20.93 -21.15
C LYS A 5 51.04 21.39 -20.11
N ILE A 6 49.80 21.65 -20.54
CA ILE A 6 48.64 21.77 -19.63
C ILE A 6 47.46 21.04 -20.28
N LEU A 7 47.56 19.71 -20.41
CA LEU A 7 46.41 18.87 -20.75
C LEU A 7 46.72 17.40 -20.44
N ASN A 8 46.87 17.06 -19.16
CA ASN A 8 46.90 15.66 -18.68
C ASN A 8 46.34 15.54 -17.24
N ILE A 9 45.44 16.45 -16.85
CA ILE A 9 44.59 16.31 -15.66
C ILE A 9 43.15 16.30 -16.15
N LEU A 10 42.84 15.30 -16.95
CA LEU A 10 41.48 14.89 -17.28
C LEU A 10 41.56 13.38 -17.42
N ILE A 11 40.58 12.66 -16.86
CA ILE A 11 40.45 11.19 -16.87
C ILE A 11 41.18 10.49 -15.70
N LEU A 12 40.71 10.66 -14.46
CA LEU A 12 40.57 9.53 -13.50
C LEU A 12 39.84 9.90 -12.18
N SER A 13 38.69 10.56 -12.24
CA SER A 13 37.88 10.75 -11.01
C SER A 13 36.40 11.01 -11.30
N ILE A 14 35.86 10.40 -12.35
CA ILE A 14 34.43 10.12 -12.44
C ILE A 14 34.28 8.68 -11.96
N SER A 15 34.35 8.49 -10.64
CA SER A 15 33.72 7.34 -10.01
C SER A 15 32.23 7.56 -10.20
N THR A 16 31.71 7.09 -11.33
CA THR A 16 30.29 6.85 -11.52
C THR A 16 29.84 5.98 -10.36
N MET A 17 29.24 6.60 -9.34
CA MET A 17 28.20 5.93 -8.58
C MET A 17 27.10 5.62 -9.57
N ILE A 18 27.24 4.48 -10.23
CA ILE A 18 26.11 3.73 -10.75
C ILE A 18 25.37 3.34 -9.48
N SER A 19 24.56 4.26 -8.96
CA SER A 19 23.39 3.88 -8.20
C SER A 19 22.70 2.89 -9.12
N SER A 20 22.74 1.62 -8.75
CA SER A 20 21.91 0.58 -9.31
C SER A 20 20.46 0.95 -8.97
N ASN A 21 19.95 1.97 -9.64
CA ASN A 21 18.56 2.01 -10.02
C ASN A 21 18.43 0.86 -11.01
N SER A 22 18.36 -0.37 -10.49
CA SER A 22 17.56 -1.37 -11.16
C SER A 22 16.19 -0.72 -11.26
N LEU A 23 15.91 -0.10 -12.39
CA LEU A 23 14.60 -0.22 -13.00
C LEU A 23 14.42 -1.73 -13.17
N ALA A 24 14.07 -2.39 -12.07
CA ALA A 24 13.51 -3.70 -12.14
C ALA A 24 12.21 -3.44 -12.92
N ASN A 25 12.26 -3.77 -14.21
CA ASN A 25 11.07 -4.29 -14.87
C ASN A 25 10.73 -5.53 -14.06
N GLU A 26 10.06 -5.33 -12.92
CA GLU A 26 9.83 -6.36 -11.91
C GLU A 26 8.93 -7.41 -12.55
N VAL A 27 9.48 -8.60 -12.73
CA VAL A 27 8.76 -9.79 -13.17
C VAL A 27 7.59 -10.00 -12.21
N ARG A 28 6.37 -10.01 -12.72
CA ARG A 28 5.14 -10.20 -11.93
C ARG A 28 4.68 -11.64 -12.03
N ALA A 29 3.69 -12.01 -11.22
CA ALA A 29 3.20 -13.38 -11.16
C ALA A 29 2.84 -13.98 -12.54
N ARG A 30 2.21 -13.20 -13.44
CA ARG A 30 1.86 -13.66 -14.79
C ARG A 30 3.09 -13.91 -15.68
N ASP A 31 4.18 -13.18 -15.48
CA ASP A 31 5.42 -13.35 -16.24
C ASP A 31 6.14 -14.66 -15.88
N PHE A 32 5.87 -15.20 -14.68
CA PHE A 32 6.25 -16.56 -14.28
C PHE A 32 5.29 -17.65 -14.79
N GLY A 33 4.31 -17.31 -15.63
CA GLY A 33 3.32 -18.25 -16.16
C GLY A 33 2.25 -18.65 -15.14
N ILE A 34 2.13 -17.97 -14.01
CA ILE A 34 1.10 -18.27 -12.99
C ILE A 34 -0.28 -17.90 -13.55
N PRO A 35 -1.22 -18.86 -13.66
CA PRO A 35 -2.50 -18.61 -14.28
C PRO A 35 -3.45 -17.88 -13.31
N PHE A 36 -4.08 -16.82 -13.81
CA PHE A 36 -5.19 -16.13 -13.13
C PHE A 36 -6.32 -15.85 -14.11
N SER A 37 -7.56 -16.04 -13.65
CA SER A 37 -8.78 -15.76 -14.41
C SER A 37 -8.98 -14.26 -14.68
N GLY A 38 -9.70 -13.96 -15.77
CA GLY A 38 -10.10 -12.61 -16.17
C GLY A 38 -8.99 -11.83 -16.89
N ALA A 39 -9.41 -10.93 -17.77
CA ALA A 39 -8.53 -10.00 -18.47
C ALA A 39 -8.08 -8.88 -17.53
N THR A 40 -6.82 -8.48 -17.60
CA THR A 40 -6.29 -7.35 -16.82
C THR A 40 -6.47 -6.03 -17.57
N GLY A 41 -6.41 -4.91 -16.84
CA GLY A 41 -6.17 -3.61 -17.45
C GLY A 41 -4.75 -3.48 -18.02
N LYS A 42 -4.47 -2.32 -18.62
CA LYS A 42 -3.20 -2.03 -19.30
C LYS A 42 -2.00 -2.13 -18.36
N TYR A 43 -2.14 -1.65 -17.14
CA TYR A 43 -1.09 -1.65 -16.13
C TYR A 43 -1.18 -2.86 -15.18
N ASN A 44 -2.30 -3.60 -15.23
CA ASN A 44 -2.66 -4.63 -14.26
C ASN A 44 -2.46 -4.08 -12.83
N ALA A 45 -3.04 -2.92 -12.56
CA ALA A 45 -2.86 -2.15 -11.33
C ALA A 45 -4.12 -1.35 -10.98
N ILE A 46 -4.25 -0.91 -9.74
CA ILE A 46 -5.40 -0.11 -9.28
C ILE A 46 -5.60 1.18 -10.11
N THR A 47 -4.51 1.71 -10.65
CA THR A 47 -4.44 2.90 -11.51
C THR A 47 -5.01 2.67 -12.92
N ASP A 48 -5.40 1.44 -13.28
CA ASP A 48 -6.21 1.19 -14.49
C ASP A 48 -7.61 1.80 -14.35
N VAL A 49 -8.11 2.02 -13.13
CA VAL A 49 -9.31 2.80 -12.89
C VAL A 49 -8.99 4.28 -13.12
N ASN A 50 -9.66 4.89 -14.09
CA ASN A 50 -9.34 6.24 -14.53
C ASN A 50 -9.46 7.26 -13.39
N GLY A 51 -8.46 8.15 -13.27
CA GLY A 51 -8.38 9.19 -12.23
C GLY A 51 -7.66 8.75 -10.96
N VAL A 52 -7.55 7.45 -10.68
CA VAL A 52 -6.82 6.94 -9.50
C VAL A 52 -5.33 7.22 -9.64
N LYS A 53 -4.73 7.74 -8.57
CA LYS A 53 -3.28 7.96 -8.45
C LYS A 53 -2.74 7.34 -7.18
N VAL A 54 -1.52 6.80 -7.26
CA VAL A 54 -0.81 6.22 -6.11
C VAL A 54 0.55 6.88 -5.97
N GLY A 55 0.92 7.21 -4.74
CA GLY A 55 2.20 7.78 -4.37
C GLY A 55 2.78 7.12 -3.12
N TYR A 56 4.08 7.30 -2.91
CA TYR A 56 4.80 6.58 -1.88
C TYR A 56 5.83 7.49 -1.18
N SER A 57 6.05 7.24 0.10
CA SER A 57 7.29 7.57 0.79
C SER A 57 7.84 6.29 1.39
N THR A 58 9.08 5.94 1.07
CA THR A 58 9.74 4.69 1.49
C THR A 58 10.95 5.06 2.33
N ILE A 59 11.00 4.59 3.58
CA ILE A 59 12.00 4.99 4.56
C ILE A 59 12.80 3.76 4.97
N ILE A 60 14.06 3.72 4.53
CA ILE A 60 14.99 2.62 4.80
C ILE A 60 16.31 3.22 5.29
N GLU A 61 16.54 3.13 6.61
CA GLU A 61 17.72 3.72 7.25
C GLU A 61 18.26 2.82 8.36
N GLY A 62 19.58 2.85 8.57
CA GLY A 62 20.25 2.04 9.58
C GLY A 62 20.22 0.53 9.31
N ASN A 63 21.02 -0.21 10.06
CA ASN A 63 21.15 -1.66 10.02
C ASN A 63 21.52 -2.18 11.41
N GLY A 64 21.42 -3.50 11.62
CA GLY A 64 21.89 -4.16 12.84
C GLY A 64 20.84 -4.22 13.94
N LYS A 65 21.29 -4.19 15.19
CA LYS A 65 20.44 -4.38 16.37
C LYS A 65 19.46 -3.21 16.53
N LEU A 66 18.22 -3.53 16.88
CA LEU A 66 17.19 -2.54 17.21
C LEU A 66 17.62 -1.66 18.40
N GLU A 67 17.62 -0.35 18.18
CA GLU A 67 17.64 0.69 19.20
C GLU A 67 16.40 1.56 19.02
N VAL A 68 15.45 1.47 19.97
CA VAL A 68 14.18 2.19 19.89
C VAL A 68 14.40 3.70 19.81
N GLY A 69 13.75 4.34 18.83
CA GLY A 69 13.92 5.75 18.53
C GLY A 69 15.09 6.06 17.58
N LYS A 70 15.86 5.05 17.16
CA LYS A 70 17.00 5.22 16.24
C LYS A 70 16.95 4.32 15.02
N GLY A 71 16.40 3.12 15.13
CA GLY A 71 16.29 2.17 14.02
C GLY A 71 16.83 0.77 14.33
N PRO A 72 16.97 -0.10 13.32
CA PRO A 72 16.80 0.19 11.89
C PRO A 72 15.36 0.56 11.50
N ILE A 73 15.23 1.42 10.51
CA ILE A 73 13.96 1.96 10.03
C ILE A 73 13.59 1.26 8.73
N ARG A 74 12.41 0.64 8.67
CA ARG A 74 11.88 -0.06 7.48
C ARG A 74 10.38 0.19 7.38
N THR A 75 9.98 1.42 7.10
CA THR A 75 8.56 1.82 7.07
C THR A 75 8.30 2.77 5.92
N GLY A 76 7.06 3.22 5.75
CA GLY A 76 6.75 4.30 4.85
C GLY A 76 5.27 4.66 4.87
N VAL A 77 4.85 5.38 3.84
CA VAL A 77 3.46 5.78 3.62
C VAL A 77 3.09 5.52 2.17
N THR A 78 1.97 4.87 1.94
CA THR A 78 1.32 4.73 0.64
C THR A 78 0.11 5.66 0.60
N ALA A 79 0.01 6.52 -0.42
CA ALA A 79 -1.11 7.43 -0.62
C ALA A 79 -1.88 7.02 -1.88
N ILE A 80 -3.20 6.94 -1.79
CA ILE A 80 -4.09 6.58 -2.89
C ILE A 80 -5.14 7.68 -3.01
N LEU A 81 -5.14 8.38 -4.14
CA LEU A 81 -6.01 9.52 -4.40
C LEU A 81 -7.08 9.07 -5.41
N PRO A 82 -8.35 8.88 -4.99
CA PRO A 82 -9.41 8.36 -5.87
C PRO A 82 -9.66 9.26 -7.10
N ARG A 83 -9.49 10.57 -6.93
CA ARG A 83 -9.70 11.61 -7.97
C ARG A 83 -8.45 12.45 -8.24
N GLY A 84 -7.27 11.96 -7.87
CA GLY A 84 -6.06 12.77 -7.87
C GLY A 84 -6.15 13.95 -6.90
N LYS A 85 -5.46 15.06 -7.21
CA LYS A 85 -5.41 16.26 -6.36
C LYS A 85 -6.58 17.21 -6.66
N ASN A 86 -7.80 16.69 -6.51
CA ASN A 86 -9.04 17.45 -6.68
C ASN A 86 -10.00 17.05 -5.56
N PHE A 87 -10.64 18.03 -4.92
CA PHE A 87 -11.70 17.76 -3.96
C PHE A 87 -12.98 17.41 -4.72
N ASN A 88 -13.20 16.11 -4.90
CA ASN A 88 -14.40 15.57 -5.52
C ASN A 88 -14.74 14.24 -4.80
N PRO A 89 -15.57 14.30 -3.75
CA PRO A 89 -15.97 13.12 -2.99
C PRO A 89 -16.53 12.00 -3.87
N VAL A 90 -16.30 10.77 -3.44
CA VAL A 90 -16.80 9.57 -4.13
C VAL A 90 -17.66 8.75 -3.16
N PHE A 91 -18.62 7.98 -3.68
CA PHE A 91 -19.24 6.95 -2.84
C PHE A 91 -18.19 5.96 -2.35
N SER A 92 -18.40 5.33 -1.20
CA SER A 92 -17.49 4.37 -0.58
C SER A 92 -18.21 3.43 0.38
N GLY A 93 -17.55 2.33 0.73
CA GLY A 93 -18.04 1.31 1.65
C GLY A 93 -16.88 0.55 2.29
N ILE A 94 -17.13 -0.01 3.49
CA ILE A 94 -16.11 -0.64 4.33
C ILE A 94 -16.58 -2.01 4.78
N PHE A 95 -15.67 -2.98 4.84
CA PHE A 95 -15.96 -4.28 5.43
C PHE A 95 -14.77 -4.77 6.25
N SER A 96 -14.94 -5.02 7.54
CA SER A 96 -13.91 -5.67 8.37
C SER A 96 -14.16 -7.17 8.45
N LEU A 97 -13.15 -7.99 8.12
CA LEU A 97 -13.19 -9.44 8.29
C LEU A 97 -12.72 -9.82 9.70
N ASN A 98 -11.60 -9.24 10.14
CA ASN A 98 -11.11 -9.26 11.52
C ASN A 98 -10.63 -7.84 11.89
N GLY A 99 -11.21 -7.28 12.97
CA GLY A 99 -11.01 -5.88 13.36
C GLY A 99 -9.86 -5.61 14.34
N ASN A 100 -8.85 -6.49 14.41
CA ASN A 100 -7.64 -6.22 15.19
C ASN A 100 -6.68 -5.29 14.44
N GLY A 101 -7.09 -4.04 14.21
CA GLY A 101 -6.33 -3.02 13.51
C GLY A 101 -6.91 -1.61 13.76
N GLU A 102 -6.36 -0.63 13.05
CA GLU A 102 -6.86 0.75 13.09
C GLU A 102 -7.19 1.28 11.70
N MET A 103 -8.35 1.93 11.58
CA MET A 103 -8.73 2.68 10.39
C MET A 103 -9.58 3.89 10.73
N THR A 104 -8.94 5.06 10.68
CA THR A 104 -9.59 6.35 10.91
C THR A 104 -10.60 6.65 9.80
N GLY A 105 -11.57 7.53 10.08
CA GLY A 105 -12.59 7.94 9.10
C GLY A 105 -13.62 6.86 8.75
N SER A 106 -13.45 5.62 9.24
CA SER A 106 -14.33 4.50 8.94
C SER A 106 -15.79 4.74 9.34
N GLN A 107 -16.04 5.33 10.51
CA GLN A 107 -17.38 5.70 10.96
C GLN A 107 -18.07 6.66 9.99
N TRP A 108 -17.35 7.65 9.47
CA TRP A 108 -17.92 8.61 8.53
C TRP A 108 -18.25 7.97 7.18
N VAL A 109 -17.37 7.10 6.67
CA VAL A 109 -17.63 6.36 5.44
C VAL A 109 -18.85 5.45 5.61
N GLN A 110 -19.01 4.80 6.76
CA GLN A 110 -20.17 3.94 7.03
C GLN A 110 -21.48 4.73 7.14
N GLU A 111 -21.44 5.90 7.80
CA GLU A 111 -22.61 6.75 7.99
C GLU A 111 -23.02 7.46 6.70
N SER A 112 -22.08 8.15 6.05
CA SER A 112 -22.36 9.01 4.90
C SER A 112 -22.37 8.24 3.58
N GLY A 113 -21.65 7.12 3.50
CA GLY A 113 -21.35 6.45 2.25
C GLY A 113 -20.37 7.22 1.36
N PHE A 114 -19.69 8.25 1.86
CA PHE A 114 -18.74 9.06 1.10
C PHE A 114 -17.29 8.86 1.56
N LEU A 115 -16.36 8.99 0.61
CA LEU A 115 -14.94 9.20 0.84
C LEU A 115 -14.56 10.56 0.26
N GLU A 116 -14.16 11.47 1.14
CA GLU A 116 -13.86 12.87 0.83
C GLU A 116 -12.36 13.18 0.84
N THR A 117 -11.54 12.21 1.24
CA THR A 117 -10.10 12.37 1.47
C THR A 117 -9.31 11.32 0.69
N PRO A 118 -8.00 11.55 0.46
CA PRO A 118 -7.10 10.48 0.07
C PRO A 118 -7.07 9.38 1.12
N ILE A 119 -6.67 8.20 0.68
CA ILE A 119 -6.46 7.03 1.52
C ILE A 119 -4.99 6.90 1.79
N LEU A 120 -4.61 6.72 3.05
CA LEU A 120 -3.22 6.50 3.40
C LEU A 120 -3.05 5.18 4.15
N ILE A 121 -1.98 4.47 3.81
CA ILE A 121 -1.60 3.20 4.43
C ILE A 121 -0.18 3.34 4.98
N THR A 122 0.02 3.00 6.25
CA THR A 122 1.29 3.17 6.98
C THR A 122 1.52 2.02 7.97
N ASN A 123 2.43 2.18 8.93
CA ASN A 123 2.55 1.28 10.08
C ASN A 123 1.61 1.66 11.24
N THR A 124 1.34 0.70 12.12
CA THR A 124 0.39 0.82 13.23
C THR A 124 0.60 2.06 14.10
N HIS A 125 1.84 2.33 14.53
CA HIS A 125 2.13 3.42 15.45
C HIS A 125 2.21 4.80 14.76
N SER A 126 2.03 4.84 13.44
CA SER A 126 2.11 6.06 12.64
C SER A 126 0.76 6.55 12.13
N VAL A 127 -0.36 5.87 12.45
CA VAL A 127 -1.70 6.28 12.01
C VAL A 127 -2.01 7.74 12.39
N GLY A 128 -1.74 8.13 13.64
CA GLY A 128 -2.02 9.48 14.13
C GLY A 128 -1.31 10.58 13.35
N VAL A 129 0.02 10.48 13.19
CA VAL A 129 0.79 11.51 12.45
C VAL A 129 0.39 11.56 10.98
N VAL A 130 0.05 10.42 10.38
CA VAL A 130 -0.41 10.36 8.98
C VAL A 130 -1.78 11.00 8.83
N ARG A 131 -2.71 10.75 9.75
CA ARG A 131 -4.03 11.38 9.78
C ARG A 131 -3.94 12.91 9.89
N ASP A 132 -3.19 13.42 10.86
CA ASP A 132 -3.08 14.87 11.09
C ASP A 132 -2.35 15.58 9.94
N SER A 133 -1.35 14.94 9.37
CA SER A 133 -0.61 15.45 8.22
C SER A 133 -1.46 15.45 6.94
N THR A 134 -2.39 14.51 6.79
CA THR A 134 -3.34 14.49 5.66
C THR A 134 -4.28 15.69 5.70
N ILE A 135 -4.82 16.02 6.88
CA ILE A 135 -5.63 17.23 7.07
C ILE A 135 -4.83 18.47 6.68
N SER A 136 -3.62 18.60 7.22
CA SER A 136 -2.74 19.73 6.91
C SER A 136 -2.49 19.84 5.40
N TRP A 137 -2.20 18.73 4.72
CA TRP A 137 -1.94 18.72 3.28
C TRP A 137 -3.18 19.14 2.47
N MET A 138 -4.37 18.67 2.84
CA MET A 138 -5.60 19.05 2.15
C MET A 138 -5.90 20.55 2.31
N ILE A 139 -5.71 21.11 3.51
CA ILE A 139 -5.86 22.55 3.76
C ILE A 139 -4.85 23.35 2.95
N ASP A 140 -3.56 23.00 3.01
CA ASP A 140 -2.48 23.70 2.29
C ASP A 140 -2.67 23.70 0.77
N ASN A 141 -3.39 22.72 0.22
CA ASN A 141 -3.66 22.59 -1.22
C ASN A 141 -5.07 23.05 -1.61
N ASN A 142 -5.82 23.66 -0.70
CA ASN A 142 -7.21 24.09 -0.91
C ASN A 142 -8.12 22.96 -1.45
N LEU A 143 -7.93 21.74 -0.91
CA LEU A 143 -8.70 20.54 -1.26
C LEU A 143 -9.78 20.30 -0.21
N ILE A 144 -10.67 21.27 -0.05
CA ILE A 144 -11.74 21.27 0.95
C ILE A 144 -13.03 21.79 0.33
N SER A 145 -14.18 21.37 0.86
CA SER A 145 -15.47 21.99 0.54
C SER A 145 -16.05 22.61 1.81
N PRO A 146 -16.12 23.95 1.90
CA PRO A 146 -16.86 24.62 2.94
C PRO A 146 -18.35 24.24 2.92
N LEU A 147 -18.96 24.02 4.09
CA LEU A 147 -20.40 23.84 4.22
C LEU A 147 -21.12 25.19 4.19
N LYS A 148 -20.66 26.12 5.03
CA LYS A 148 -21.16 27.50 5.18
C LYS A 148 -20.14 28.32 5.98
N ASP A 149 -19.90 29.59 5.63
CA ASP A 149 -19.03 30.51 6.39
C ASP A 149 -17.63 29.91 6.70
N ASP A 150 -17.02 29.24 5.72
CA ASP A 150 -15.73 28.53 5.85
C ASP A 150 -15.69 27.41 6.91
N LEU A 151 -16.85 26.94 7.40
CA LEU A 151 -16.93 25.79 8.28
C LEU A 151 -16.80 24.49 7.49
N PHE A 152 -15.81 23.67 7.84
CA PHE A 152 -15.62 22.31 7.34
C PHE A 152 -14.89 21.45 8.39
N TRP A 153 -14.96 20.14 8.24
CA TRP A 153 -14.12 19.19 8.95
C TRP A 153 -13.62 18.13 7.97
N LEU A 154 -12.52 17.47 8.33
CA LEU A 154 -11.98 16.37 7.55
C LEU A 154 -11.84 15.14 8.45
N LEU A 155 -12.28 14.00 7.93
CA LEU A 155 -12.17 12.70 8.59
C LEU A 155 -11.35 11.76 7.68
N PRO A 156 -10.01 11.92 7.62
CA PRO A 156 -9.17 11.14 6.73
C PRO A 156 -9.29 9.64 6.96
N VAL A 157 -9.22 8.88 5.87
CA VAL A 157 -9.07 7.43 5.95
C VAL A 157 -7.59 7.08 5.97
N VAL A 158 -7.10 6.72 7.15
CA VAL A 158 -5.73 6.25 7.38
C VAL A 158 -5.81 4.90 8.05
N THR A 159 -5.10 3.93 7.50
CA THR A 159 -5.05 2.57 8.00
C THR A 159 -3.63 2.01 7.96
N GLU A 160 -3.44 0.81 8.45
CA GLU A 160 -2.14 0.31 8.84
C GLU A 160 -1.97 -1.19 8.70
N THR A 161 -0.71 -1.61 8.65
CA THR A 161 -0.32 -2.95 9.07
C THR A 161 0.92 -2.88 9.95
N TRP A 162 1.20 -3.92 10.74
CA TRP A 162 2.28 -3.90 11.73
C TRP A 162 3.64 -4.36 11.17
N ASP A 163 4.63 -3.47 11.08
CA ASP A 163 5.98 -3.77 10.55
C ASP A 163 7.06 -4.04 11.62
N GLY A 164 6.70 -4.22 12.88
CA GLY A 164 7.66 -4.30 13.99
C GLY A 164 8.61 -5.50 13.97
N ILE A 165 8.47 -6.45 13.02
CA ILE A 165 9.48 -7.48 12.76
C ILE A 165 10.74 -6.87 12.14
N LEU A 166 10.58 -5.95 11.19
CA LEU A 166 11.68 -5.38 10.39
C LEU A 166 11.96 -3.92 10.72
N ASN A 167 11.04 -3.23 11.38
CA ASN A 167 11.08 -1.81 11.65
C ASN A 167 11.17 -1.51 13.15
N ASP A 168 11.88 -0.45 13.50
CA ASP A 168 11.73 0.24 14.78
C ASP A 168 10.38 0.97 14.84
N ILE A 169 9.29 0.21 14.98
CA ILE A 169 7.93 0.76 14.99
C ILE A 169 7.68 1.72 16.17
N ASN A 170 8.35 1.49 17.29
CA ASN A 170 8.22 2.32 18.49
C ASN A 170 9.03 3.63 18.41
N GLY A 171 9.93 3.77 17.45
CA GLY A 171 10.62 5.03 17.18
C GLY A 171 9.77 6.07 16.45
N MET A 172 8.58 5.69 15.94
CA MET A 172 7.62 6.59 15.29
C MET A 172 8.27 7.46 14.18
N HIS A 173 8.97 6.79 13.27
CA HIS A 173 9.84 7.42 12.25
C HIS A 173 9.10 8.09 11.09
N VAL A 174 7.80 7.82 10.91
CA VAL A 174 6.98 8.54 9.92
C VAL A 174 6.74 9.97 10.43
N LYS A 175 6.88 10.96 9.53
CA LYS A 175 6.79 12.39 9.83
C LYS A 175 5.93 13.07 8.77
N LYS A 176 5.54 14.32 9.01
CA LYS A 176 4.68 15.12 8.12
C LYS A 176 5.24 15.18 6.69
N GLU A 177 6.55 15.32 6.56
CA GLU A 177 7.24 15.46 5.26
C GLU A 177 7.10 14.18 4.43
N HIS A 178 7.14 13.01 5.09
CA HIS A 178 6.93 11.72 4.44
C HIS A 178 5.49 11.59 3.90
N VAL A 179 4.50 12.10 4.64
CA VAL A 179 3.09 12.11 4.22
C VAL A 179 2.89 13.04 3.03
N TYR A 180 3.42 14.26 3.11
CA TYR A 180 3.37 15.23 2.02
C TYR A 180 4.06 14.69 0.77
N HIS A 181 5.21 14.02 0.91
CA HIS A 181 5.90 13.40 -0.21
C HIS A 181 5.05 12.31 -0.87
N ALA A 182 4.43 11.41 -0.08
CA ALA A 182 3.57 10.35 -0.62
C ALA A 182 2.37 10.94 -1.39
N LEU A 183 1.68 11.93 -0.82
CA LEU A 183 0.54 12.61 -1.46
C LEU A 183 0.97 13.38 -2.71
N ASN A 184 2.12 14.06 -2.66
CA ASN A 184 2.59 14.90 -3.76
C ASN A 184 3.14 14.12 -4.95
N SER A 185 3.75 12.96 -4.69
CA SER A 185 4.31 12.07 -5.71
C SER A 185 3.25 11.20 -6.41
N ALA A 186 1.99 11.24 -5.96
CA ALA A 186 0.94 10.37 -6.46
C ALA A 186 0.68 10.55 -7.96
N LYS A 187 0.77 9.44 -8.72
CA LYS A 187 0.58 9.40 -10.17
C LYS A 187 -0.21 8.18 -10.62
N SER A 188 -0.78 8.26 -11.82
CA SER A 188 -1.40 7.12 -12.49
C SER A 188 -0.34 6.36 -13.32
N GLY A 189 -0.75 5.33 -14.05
CA GLY A 189 0.13 4.47 -14.84
C GLY A 189 0.69 3.30 -14.03
N VAL A 190 1.84 2.76 -14.47
CA VAL A 190 2.56 1.70 -13.75
C VAL A 190 3.03 2.22 -12.39
N ILE A 191 2.78 1.44 -11.34
CA ILE A 191 3.18 1.76 -9.96
C ILE A 191 4.17 0.69 -9.46
N LYS A 192 5.04 1.08 -8.52
CA LYS A 192 5.96 0.13 -7.86
C LYS A 192 5.18 -0.79 -6.92
N GLU A 193 5.65 -2.02 -6.81
CA GLU A 193 5.16 -3.07 -5.89
C GLU A 193 6.32 -3.50 -4.95
N GLY A 194 6.07 -4.46 -4.06
CA GLY A 194 7.04 -4.97 -3.11
C GLY A 194 7.30 -4.03 -1.92
N ASN A 195 8.57 -3.74 -1.66
CA ASN A 195 9.04 -3.11 -0.43
C ASN A 195 8.98 -1.57 -0.51
N VAL A 196 7.80 -1.03 -0.80
CA VAL A 196 7.60 0.41 -1.02
C VAL A 196 6.45 0.94 -0.17
N GLY A 197 6.50 2.23 0.14
CA GLY A 197 5.43 2.93 0.87
C GLY A 197 5.19 2.32 2.25
N GLY A 198 3.93 2.21 2.66
CA GLY A 198 3.58 1.50 3.89
C GLY A 198 4.00 0.02 3.88
N GLY A 199 4.17 -0.61 2.72
CA GLY A 199 4.58 -2.00 2.57
C GLY A 199 6.05 -2.29 2.88
N THR A 200 6.87 -1.27 3.15
CA THR A 200 8.32 -1.38 3.27
C THR A 200 8.77 -2.49 4.23
N GLY A 201 8.26 -2.49 5.47
CA GLY A 201 8.67 -3.43 6.53
C GLY A 201 7.80 -4.66 6.70
N MET A 202 6.89 -4.94 5.76
CA MET A 202 5.87 -5.97 5.95
C MET A 202 6.36 -7.40 5.69
N ASN A 203 5.71 -8.37 6.34
CA ASN A 203 5.98 -9.81 6.27
C ASN A 203 4.70 -10.57 5.89
N LEU A 204 4.74 -11.35 4.81
CA LEU A 204 3.57 -12.06 4.28
C LEU A 204 3.92 -13.53 4.10
N PHE A 205 3.20 -14.42 4.79
CA PHE A 205 3.43 -15.87 4.82
C PHE A 205 4.87 -16.27 5.14
N ASN A 206 5.52 -15.55 6.05
CA ASN A 206 6.95 -15.69 6.37
C ASN A 206 7.90 -15.48 5.17
N PHE A 207 7.42 -14.89 4.09
CA PHE A 207 8.23 -14.28 3.05
C PHE A 207 8.20 -12.75 3.23
N LYS A 208 8.89 -12.04 2.34
CA LYS A 208 8.78 -10.58 2.32
C LYS A 208 7.38 -10.19 1.85
N GLY A 209 6.66 -9.43 2.67
CA GLY A 209 5.39 -8.81 2.33
C GLY A 209 5.57 -7.46 1.65
N GLY A 210 4.49 -6.67 1.58
CA GLY A 210 4.55 -5.30 1.09
C GLY A 210 3.37 -4.90 0.22
N THR A 211 3.59 -3.98 -0.69
CA THR A 211 2.55 -3.46 -1.59
C THR A 211 2.40 -4.34 -2.82
N GLY A 212 1.19 -4.78 -3.13
CA GLY A 212 0.86 -5.47 -4.38
C GLY A 212 -0.34 -4.82 -5.05
N THR A 213 -0.52 -5.01 -6.36
CA THR A 213 -1.69 -4.48 -7.07
C THR A 213 -2.14 -5.40 -8.19
N SER A 214 -3.38 -5.31 -8.63
CA SER A 214 -3.87 -5.98 -9.83
C SER A 214 -5.13 -5.28 -10.34
N SER A 215 -5.53 -5.52 -11.58
CA SER A 215 -6.84 -5.06 -12.08
C SER A 215 -7.51 -6.12 -12.94
N ARG A 216 -8.83 -6.01 -13.09
CA ARG A 216 -9.62 -6.78 -14.04
C ARG A 216 -10.55 -5.87 -14.82
N ILE A 217 -10.72 -6.18 -16.10
CA ILE A 217 -11.74 -5.58 -16.97
C ILE A 217 -12.87 -6.60 -17.12
N LEU A 218 -14.10 -6.15 -16.88
CA LEU A 218 -15.30 -6.95 -17.09
C LEU A 218 -15.60 -7.08 -18.59
N ASP A 219 -16.33 -8.14 -18.97
CA ASP A 219 -16.79 -8.28 -20.35
C ASP A 219 -17.70 -7.12 -20.74
N LYS A 220 -17.75 -6.77 -22.03
CA LYS A 220 -18.62 -5.68 -22.53
C LYS A 220 -20.10 -5.89 -22.21
N LYS A 221 -20.57 -7.14 -22.17
CA LYS A 221 -21.95 -7.49 -21.78
C LYS A 221 -22.25 -7.14 -20.32
N ASP A 222 -21.23 -7.09 -19.47
CA ASP A 222 -21.30 -6.77 -18.05
C ASP A 222 -20.90 -5.30 -17.78
N GLY A 223 -20.86 -4.48 -18.84
CA GLY A 223 -20.62 -3.03 -18.79
C GLY A 223 -19.19 -2.60 -19.13
N GLY A 224 -18.24 -3.52 -19.26
CA GLY A 224 -16.85 -3.18 -19.62
C GLY A 224 -16.08 -2.40 -18.54
N TYR A 225 -16.59 -2.40 -17.30
CA TYR A 225 -16.00 -1.67 -16.18
C TYR A 225 -14.65 -2.27 -15.75
N THR A 226 -13.84 -1.44 -15.13
CA THR A 226 -12.54 -1.82 -14.55
C THR A 226 -12.67 -1.94 -13.05
N VAL A 227 -12.11 -3.00 -12.47
CA VAL A 227 -11.91 -3.16 -11.03
C VAL A 227 -10.42 -3.25 -10.76
N GLY A 228 -9.88 -2.28 -10.02
CA GLY A 228 -8.51 -2.21 -9.58
C GLY A 228 -8.37 -2.55 -8.10
N VAL A 229 -7.27 -3.20 -7.70
CA VAL A 229 -7.00 -3.53 -6.29
C VAL A 229 -5.55 -3.21 -5.95
N LEU A 230 -5.28 -2.62 -4.79
CA LEU A 230 -3.94 -2.46 -4.20
C LEU A 230 -3.95 -3.02 -2.77
N VAL A 231 -3.03 -3.92 -2.46
CA VAL A 231 -2.90 -4.52 -1.14
C VAL A 231 -1.61 -4.08 -0.43
N GLN A 232 -1.64 -3.98 0.89
CA GLN A 232 -0.48 -4.01 1.77
C GLN A 232 -0.57 -5.30 2.57
N GLY A 233 0.17 -6.33 2.14
CA GLY A 233 0.10 -7.67 2.71
C GLY A 233 1.12 -7.87 3.83
N ASN A 234 0.61 -8.27 5.00
CA ASN A 234 1.40 -8.48 6.22
C ASN A 234 0.85 -9.63 7.10
N PHE A 235 0.42 -10.77 6.56
CA PHE A 235 -0.27 -11.82 7.34
C PHE A 235 0.15 -13.25 6.97
N GLY A 236 -0.38 -14.21 7.73
CA GLY A 236 -0.32 -15.64 7.39
C GLY A 236 1.01 -16.32 7.70
N PHE A 237 0.99 -17.65 7.74
CA PHE A 237 2.20 -18.46 7.88
C PHE A 237 2.60 -19.11 6.58
N ARG A 238 3.87 -19.48 6.48
CA ARG A 238 4.41 -20.12 5.29
C ARG A 238 3.51 -21.25 4.79
N ASP A 239 3.18 -22.19 5.66
CA ASP A 239 2.41 -23.40 5.30
C ASP A 239 0.97 -23.11 4.84
N ASP A 240 0.47 -21.90 5.12
CA ASP A 240 -0.85 -21.45 4.67
C ASP A 240 -0.82 -20.98 3.20
N LEU A 241 0.34 -20.54 2.68
CA LEU A 241 0.44 -19.90 1.36
C LEU A 241 0.00 -20.83 0.22
N ILE A 242 -1.03 -20.38 -0.49
CA ILE A 242 -1.54 -21.02 -1.71
C ILE A 242 -1.34 -20.09 -2.90
N ILE A 243 -0.77 -20.61 -3.99
CA ILE A 243 -0.69 -19.92 -5.29
C ILE A 243 -1.30 -20.82 -6.35
N SER A 244 -2.34 -20.33 -7.03
CA SER A 244 -3.09 -21.06 -8.07
C SER A 244 -3.48 -22.49 -7.65
N GLY A 245 -3.89 -22.66 -6.39
CA GLY A 245 -4.34 -23.93 -5.80
C GLY A 245 -3.21 -24.83 -5.25
N ILE A 246 -1.95 -24.45 -5.41
CA ILE A 246 -0.79 -25.20 -4.93
C ILE A 246 -0.37 -24.62 -3.56
N GLN A 247 -0.20 -25.48 -2.55
CA GLN A 247 0.32 -25.11 -1.22
C GLN A 247 1.84 -24.84 -1.28
N ILE A 248 2.23 -23.84 -2.05
CA ILE A 248 3.63 -23.56 -2.41
C ILE A 248 4.51 -23.27 -1.18
N GLY A 249 3.91 -22.79 -0.09
CA GLY A 249 4.62 -22.59 1.16
C GLY A 249 5.25 -23.86 1.74
N LYS A 250 4.63 -25.02 1.48
CA LYS A 250 5.17 -26.34 1.86
C LYS A 250 6.23 -26.85 0.89
N GLU A 251 6.19 -26.41 -0.36
CA GLU A 251 7.12 -26.81 -1.41
C GLU A 251 8.45 -26.05 -1.32
N ILE A 252 8.41 -24.77 -0.96
CA ILE A 252 9.62 -23.94 -0.80
C ILE A 252 10.09 -24.04 0.65
N GLN A 253 11.11 -24.84 0.94
CA GLN A 253 11.61 -25.05 2.32
C GLN A 253 13.01 -24.45 2.57
N ASP A 254 13.71 -24.05 1.52
CA ASP A 254 15.10 -23.58 1.53
C ASP A 254 15.26 -22.09 1.86
N ILE A 255 14.22 -21.27 1.68
CA ILE A 255 14.26 -19.83 1.93
C ILE A 255 13.45 -19.48 3.19
N THR A 256 14.08 -19.53 4.37
CA THR A 256 13.41 -19.22 5.65
C THR A 256 13.91 -17.91 6.28
N PRO A 257 13.06 -17.18 7.04
CA PRO A 257 13.50 -15.99 7.76
C PRO A 257 14.61 -16.31 8.77
N ILE A 258 15.66 -15.50 8.76
CA ILE A 258 16.78 -15.60 9.71
C ILE A 258 16.52 -14.61 10.84
N TYR A 259 16.54 -15.13 12.08
CA TYR A 259 16.34 -14.33 13.28
C TYR A 259 17.60 -14.37 14.15
N TYR A 260 18.17 -13.19 14.43
CA TYR A 260 19.26 -13.02 15.37
C TYR A 260 18.69 -12.65 16.75
N GLY A 261 18.22 -13.65 17.51
CA GLY A 261 17.63 -13.44 18.83
C GLY A 261 16.68 -14.57 19.27
N ASP A 262 15.96 -14.34 20.38
CA ASP A 262 14.98 -15.31 20.89
C ASP A 262 13.70 -15.31 20.04
N LYS A 263 13.59 -16.31 19.16
CA LYS A 263 12.44 -16.51 18.26
C LYS A 263 11.10 -16.61 19.01
N LYS A 264 11.09 -17.04 20.29
CA LYS A 264 9.87 -17.16 21.10
C LYS A 264 9.21 -15.80 21.38
N LYS A 265 9.93 -14.69 21.19
CA LYS A 265 9.39 -13.34 21.37
C LYS A 265 8.60 -12.84 20.16
N ILE A 266 8.70 -13.52 19.01
CA ILE A 266 7.92 -13.18 17.82
C ILE A 266 6.54 -13.78 18.02
N LYS A 267 5.60 -12.92 18.44
CA LYS A 267 4.20 -13.29 18.52
C LYS A 267 3.58 -13.29 17.14
N ASP A 268 2.52 -14.08 16.99
CA ASP A 268 1.62 -14.00 15.84
C ASP A 268 1.07 -12.57 15.77
N ALA A 269 1.53 -11.82 14.78
CA ALA A 269 1.02 -10.50 14.43
C ALA A 269 0.90 -10.50 12.91
N GLY A 270 -0.32 -10.24 12.43
CA GLY A 270 -0.58 -10.16 11.01
C GLY A 270 -1.57 -9.05 10.73
N SER A 271 -1.58 -8.56 9.51
CA SER A 271 -2.66 -7.73 9.01
C SER A 271 -2.61 -7.65 7.49
N ILE A 272 -3.70 -7.22 6.87
CA ILE A 272 -3.69 -6.91 5.45
C ILE A 272 -4.62 -5.75 5.20
N ILE A 273 -4.16 -4.84 4.34
CA ILE A 273 -4.97 -3.81 3.74
C ILE A 273 -5.10 -4.11 2.22
N ALA A 274 -6.21 -3.79 1.56
CA ALA A 274 -6.62 -4.19 0.20
C ALA A 274 -7.61 -3.21 -0.50
N VAL A 275 -7.11 -2.06 -0.93
CA VAL A 275 -7.84 -0.97 -1.57
C VAL A 275 -8.47 -1.42 -2.87
N VAL A 276 -9.79 -1.44 -3.01
CA VAL A 276 -10.52 -1.71 -4.25
C VAL A 276 -11.00 -0.41 -4.86
N ALA A 277 -10.76 -0.19 -6.15
CA ALA A 277 -11.34 0.88 -6.95
C ALA A 277 -12.12 0.26 -8.12
N THR A 278 -13.15 0.95 -8.57
CA THR A 278 -13.91 0.57 -9.78
C THR A 278 -14.28 1.82 -10.57
N ASP A 279 -14.78 1.70 -11.79
CA ASP A 279 -15.49 2.78 -12.50
C ASP A 279 -16.98 2.46 -12.74
N ALA A 280 -17.47 1.35 -12.18
CA ALA A 280 -18.87 0.94 -12.22
C ALA A 280 -19.76 1.85 -11.34
N PRO A 281 -20.92 2.31 -11.84
CA PRO A 281 -21.83 3.22 -11.15
C PRO A 281 -22.56 2.53 -9.98
N LEU A 282 -21.96 2.54 -8.80
CA LEU A 282 -22.45 1.79 -7.63
C LEU A 282 -22.76 2.71 -6.45
N ALA A 283 -23.85 2.39 -5.75
CA ALA A 283 -24.21 3.02 -4.49
C ALA A 283 -23.37 2.47 -3.32
N PRO A 284 -23.22 3.21 -2.20
CA PRO A 284 -22.41 2.80 -1.03
C PRO A 284 -22.63 1.36 -0.56
N HIS A 285 -23.89 0.94 -0.39
CA HIS A 285 -24.25 -0.41 0.06
C HIS A 285 -23.88 -1.52 -0.96
N GLN A 286 -23.72 -1.20 -2.24
CA GLN A 286 -23.24 -2.15 -3.25
C GLN A 286 -21.72 -2.28 -3.20
N LEU A 287 -21.02 -1.19 -2.88
CA LEU A 287 -19.57 -1.17 -2.72
C LEU A 287 -19.14 -1.95 -1.48
N GLU A 288 -19.93 -1.91 -0.41
CA GLU A 288 -19.75 -2.79 0.75
C GLU A 288 -19.84 -4.28 0.36
N LYS A 289 -20.74 -4.64 -0.56
CA LYS A 289 -20.81 -6.02 -1.09
C LYS A 289 -19.55 -6.40 -1.86
N ILE A 290 -18.93 -5.46 -2.57
CA ILE A 290 -17.65 -5.67 -3.26
C ILE A 290 -16.52 -5.84 -2.25
N ALA A 291 -16.44 -4.98 -1.24
CA ALA A 291 -15.43 -5.08 -0.17
C ALA A 291 -15.50 -6.46 0.52
N LYS A 292 -16.71 -6.98 0.76
CA LYS A 292 -16.91 -8.36 1.26
C LYS A 292 -16.32 -9.46 0.37
N ARG A 293 -16.14 -9.23 -0.94
CA ARG A 293 -15.55 -10.24 -1.86
C ARG A 293 -14.04 -10.37 -1.71
N VAL A 294 -13.37 -9.37 -1.11
CA VAL A 294 -11.91 -9.42 -0.88
C VAL A 294 -11.55 -10.64 -0.03
N SER A 295 -12.34 -10.96 1.00
CA SER A 295 -12.12 -12.13 1.87
C SER A 295 -12.05 -13.45 1.10
N LEU A 296 -12.83 -13.60 0.03
CA LEU A 296 -12.79 -14.78 -0.84
C LEU A 296 -11.47 -14.86 -1.63
N GLY A 297 -10.91 -13.71 -2.02
CA GLY A 297 -9.59 -13.63 -2.62
C GLY A 297 -8.48 -13.98 -1.64
N LEU A 298 -8.58 -13.50 -0.40
CA LEU A 298 -7.65 -13.83 0.69
C LEU A 298 -7.66 -15.31 1.02
N ALA A 299 -8.85 -15.92 1.15
CA ALA A 299 -8.98 -17.34 1.42
C ALA A 299 -8.34 -18.21 0.31
N LYS A 300 -8.42 -17.78 -0.96
CA LYS A 300 -7.78 -18.49 -2.09
C LYS A 300 -6.26 -18.50 -2.03
N VAL A 301 -5.64 -17.58 -1.30
CA VAL A 301 -4.18 -17.53 -1.11
C VAL A 301 -3.72 -18.05 0.25
N GLY A 302 -4.65 -18.57 1.08
CA GLY A 302 -4.34 -19.13 2.39
C GLY A 302 -4.73 -18.28 3.60
N GLY A 303 -5.45 -17.17 3.40
CA GLY A 303 -5.94 -16.35 4.50
C GLY A 303 -7.03 -17.05 5.32
N VAL A 304 -6.90 -16.95 6.65
CA VAL A 304 -7.78 -17.61 7.62
C VAL A 304 -8.21 -16.69 8.77
N ALA A 305 -7.96 -15.39 8.69
CA ALA A 305 -8.43 -14.38 9.66
C ALA A 305 -8.09 -14.71 11.13
N ARG A 306 -6.82 -15.09 11.37
CA ARG A 306 -6.34 -15.47 12.72
C ARG A 306 -6.60 -14.35 13.74
N ASN A 307 -6.77 -14.69 15.02
CA ASN A 307 -7.22 -13.76 16.05
C ASN A 307 -6.38 -12.47 16.16
N THR A 308 -5.05 -12.57 16.09
CA THR A 308 -4.13 -11.42 16.12
C THR A 308 -3.84 -10.84 14.74
N SER A 309 -4.48 -11.38 13.70
CA SER A 309 -4.38 -10.87 12.35
C SER A 309 -5.46 -9.82 12.13
N GLY A 310 -5.06 -8.54 12.04
CA GLY A 310 -5.91 -7.48 11.52
C GLY A 310 -6.12 -7.67 10.02
N GLU A 311 -6.84 -8.71 9.63
CA GLU A 311 -7.41 -8.81 8.28
C GLU A 311 -8.57 -7.84 8.19
N GLU A 312 -8.27 -6.54 8.25
CA GLU A 312 -9.24 -5.53 7.92
C GLU A 312 -9.51 -5.69 6.43
N GLY A 313 -10.72 -6.13 6.10
CA GLY A 313 -11.14 -6.13 4.72
C GLY A 313 -11.13 -4.68 4.24
N VAL A 314 -10.71 -4.50 3.00
CA VAL A 314 -10.41 -3.17 2.55
C VAL A 314 -11.36 -2.70 1.47
N GLN A 315 -11.55 -1.41 1.66
CA GLN A 315 -12.41 -0.40 1.13
C GLN A 315 -11.90 -0.14 -0.30
N TYR A 316 -12.61 0.33 -1.31
CA TYR A 316 -13.06 1.69 -1.56
C TYR A 316 -13.93 1.63 -2.84
N SER A 317 -14.19 2.78 -3.43
CA SER A 317 -15.10 2.94 -4.56
C SER A 317 -14.74 4.16 -5.38
N VAL A 318 -15.02 4.10 -6.68
CA VAL A 318 -15.13 5.28 -7.54
C VAL A 318 -16.17 5.09 -8.64
N SER A 319 -17.04 6.08 -8.83
CA SER A 319 -17.82 6.41 -10.06
C SER A 319 -18.72 7.59 -9.63
N ARG A 320 -18.76 8.78 -10.23
CA ARG A 320 -18.27 9.35 -11.50
C ARG A 320 -17.46 10.62 -11.24
#